data_AF-A0A531KF86-F1
#
_entry.id   AF-A0A531KF86-F1
#
_cell.length_a   1.000
_cell.length_b   1.000
_cell.length_c   1.000
_cell.angle_alpha   90.00
_cell.angle_beta   90.00
_cell.angle_gamma   90.00
#
_symmetry.space_group_name_H-M   'P 1'
#
loop_
_entity.id
_entity.type
_entity.pdbx_description
1 polymer ?
#
loop_
_entity_poly.entity_id
_entity_poly.type
_entity_poly.pdbx_seq_one_letter_code
_entity_poly.pdbx_strand_id
1 'polypeptide(L)'
;MSFIPDTTTLIQFAIATVILAITPGPDMTLFVSRTLSHGRATGFASMAGALFGTLIHTTLVVVGISALIVASPAAFFALKMFGAGYLVFLAWQAITKGSAFSPEKKSGPE
;
A
#
# COMPACT_ATOMS: atom_id res chain seq x y z
N MET A 1 -28.89 -15.32 3.24
CA MET A 1 -27.71 -14.51 2.87
C MET A 1 -26.90 -15.31 1.87
N SER A 2 -26.89 -14.94 0.59
CA SER A 2 -25.99 -15.60 -0.37
C SER A 2 -24.56 -15.23 -0.02
N PHE A 3 -23.77 -16.24 0.31
CA PHE A 3 -22.34 -16.14 0.60
C PHE A 3 -21.54 -15.59 -0.60
N ILE A 4 -22.10 -15.70 -1.81
CA ILE A 4 -21.49 -15.22 -3.05
C ILE A 4 -22.03 -13.82 -3.39
N PRO A 5 -21.17 -12.80 -3.57
CA PRO A 5 -21.56 -11.47 -4.03
C PRO A 5 -22.25 -11.52 -5.40
N ASP A 6 -23.15 -10.57 -5.66
CA ASP A 6 -23.80 -10.43 -6.97
C ASP A 6 -22.76 -10.27 -8.10
N THR A 7 -23.07 -10.81 -9.28
CA THR A 7 -22.20 -10.72 -10.47
C THR A 7 -21.84 -9.27 -10.80
N THR A 8 -22.76 -8.33 -10.55
CA THR A 8 -22.52 -6.89 -10.72
C THR A 8 -21.40 -6.40 -9.79
N THR A 9 -21.44 -6.79 -8.51
CA THR A 9 -20.42 -6.45 -7.52
C THR A 9 -19.07 -7.04 -7.89
N LEU A 10 -19.04 -8.29 -8.38
CA LEU A 10 -17.80 -8.94 -8.84
C LEU A 10 -17.19 -8.20 -10.03
N ILE A 11 -18.00 -7.79 -11.01
CA ILE A 11 -17.52 -7.03 -12.16
C ILE A 11 -16.97 -5.66 -11.74
N GLN A 12 -17.69 -4.93 -10.89
CA GLN A 12 -17.24 -3.63 -10.36
C GLN A 12 -15.93 -3.77 -9.58
N PHE A 13 -15.83 -4.77 -8.71
CA PHE A 13 -14.62 -5.06 -7.96
C PHE A 13 -13.46 -5.43 -8.89
N ALA A 14 -13.69 -6.29 -9.89
CA ALA A 14 -12.67 -6.68 -10.85
C ALA A 14 -12.11 -5.47 -11.61
N ILE A 15 -12.98 -4.59 -12.13
CA ILE A 15 -12.57 -3.36 -12.82
C ILE A 15 -11.74 -2.46 -11.89
N ALA A 16 -12.23 -2.20 -10.67
CA ALA A 16 -11.51 -1.37 -9.71
C ALA A 16 -10.13 -1.97 -9.35
N THR A 17 -10.07 -3.29 -9.15
CA THR A 17 -8.83 -3.99 -8.80
C THR A 17 -7.83 -3.96 -9.94
N VAL A 18 -8.27 -4.10 -11.20
CA VAL A 18 -7.39 -3.97 -12.37
C VAL A 18 -6.79 -2.57 -12.46
N ILE A 19 -7.60 -1.52 -12.28
CA ILE A 19 -7.12 -0.13 -12.29
C ILE A 19 -6.07 0.09 -11.19
N LEU A 20 -6.34 -0.41 -9.98
CA LEU A 20 -5.41 -0.32 -8.85
C LEU A 20 -4.13 -1.13 -9.09
N ALA A 21 -4.23 -2.33 -9.65
CA ALA A 21 -3.09 -3.21 -9.92
C ALA A 21 -2.15 -2.65 -11.00
N ILE A 22 -2.68 -1.93 -11.99
CA ILE A 22 -1.87 -1.29 -13.05
C ILE A 22 -1.09 -0.09 -12.50
N THR A 23 -1.56 0.56 -11.43
CA THR A 23 -0.87 1.70 -10.84
C THR A 23 0.24 1.18 -9.91
N PRO A 24 1.52 1.22 -10.30
CA PRO A 24 2.59 0.75 -9.43
C PRO A 24 2.58 1.59 -8.15
N GLY A 25 2.22 0.93 -7.04
CA GLY A 25 2.13 1.59 -5.75
C GLY A 25 3.51 2.03 -5.23
N PRO A 26 3.53 2.81 -4.13
CA PRO A 26 4.76 3.22 -3.46
C PRO A 26 5.64 2.03 -3.05
N ASP A 27 5.03 0.95 -2.55
CA ASP A 27 5.74 -0.26 -2.12
C ASP A 27 6.45 -0.95 -3.29
N MET A 28 5.72 -1.11 -4.39
CA MET A 28 6.25 -1.76 -5.60
C MET A 28 7.38 -0.93 -6.20
N THR A 29 7.22 0.39 -6.23
CA THR A 29 8.25 1.34 -6.64
C THR A 29 9.51 1.24 -5.78
N LEU A 30 9.35 1.12 -4.45
CA LEU A 30 10.46 0.96 -3.53
C LEU A 30 11.19 -0.37 -3.74
N PHE A 31 10.48 -1.48 -3.91
CA PHE A 31 11.09 -2.79 -4.17
C PHE A 31 11.85 -2.80 -5.50
N VAL A 32 11.26 -2.23 -6.56
CA VAL A 32 11.91 -2.11 -7.87
C VAL A 32 13.14 -1.21 -7.79
N SER A 33 13.05 -0.04 -7.16
CA SER A 33 14.19 0.86 -6.95
C SER A 33 15.32 0.18 -6.18
N ARG A 34 15.03 -0.49 -5.05
CA ARG A 34 16.05 -1.22 -4.29
C ARG A 34 16.68 -2.35 -5.10
N THR A 35 15.87 -3.08 -5.88
CA THR A 35 16.33 -4.19 -6.73
C THR A 35 17.25 -3.69 -7.84
N LEU A 36 16.89 -2.59 -8.50
CA LEU A 36 17.67 -2.01 -9.60
C LEU A 36 18.98 -1.36 -9.10
N SER A 37 18.94 -0.64 -7.98
CA SER A 37 20.13 0.08 -7.48
C SER A 37 21.10 -0.83 -6.70
N HIS A 38 20.59 -1.80 -5.95
CA HIS A 38 21.39 -2.61 -5.01
C HIS A 38 21.32 -4.12 -5.28
N GLY A 39 20.71 -4.55 -6.39
CA GLY A 39 20.60 -5.96 -6.78
C GLY A 39 19.42 -6.71 -6.14
N ARG A 40 19.19 -7.93 -6.63
CA ARG A 40 18.03 -8.77 -6.31
C ARG A 40 17.90 -9.09 -4.82
N ALA A 41 19.01 -9.36 -4.13
CA ALA A 41 19.02 -9.71 -2.71
C ALA A 41 18.42 -8.59 -1.84
N THR A 42 18.75 -7.34 -2.13
CA THR A 42 18.28 -6.16 -1.41
C THR A 42 16.79 -5.89 -1.64
N GLY A 43 16.30 -6.22 -2.85
CA GLY A 43 14.87 -6.24 -3.17
C GLY A 43 14.11 -7.26 -2.33
N PHE A 44 14.59 -8.51 -2.27
CA PHE A 44 13.98 -9.56 -1.46
C PHE A 44 14.02 -9.25 0.04
N ALA A 45 15.11 -8.66 0.54
CA ALA A 45 15.19 -8.23 1.94
C ALA A 45 14.15 -7.15 2.27
N SER A 46 13.94 -6.18 1.37
CA SER A 46 12.92 -5.14 1.53
C SER A 46 11.50 -5.72 1.53
N MET A 47 11.24 -6.65 0.62
CA MET A 47 9.96 -7.37 0.53
C MET A 47 9.70 -8.21 1.79
N ALA A 48 10.70 -8.94 2.28
CA ALA A 48 10.59 -9.75 3.50
C ALA A 48 10.27 -8.87 4.73
N GLY A 49 10.95 -7.72 4.86
CA GLY A 49 10.65 -6.74 5.91
C GLY A 49 9.22 -6.21 5.83
N ALA A 50 8.75 -5.86 4.64
CA ALA A 50 7.37 -5.38 4.42
C ALA A 50 6.32 -6.44 4.75
N LEU A 51 6.55 -7.70 4.36
CA LEU A 51 5.68 -8.82 4.70
C LEU A 51 5.63 -9.06 6.22
N PHE A 52 6.78 -9.03 6.88
CA PHE A 52 6.85 -9.19 8.34
C PHE A 52 6.11 -8.07 9.08
N GLY A 53 6.28 -6.82 8.64
CA GLY A 53 5.52 -5.68 9.16
C GLY A 53 4.01 -5.85 8.98
N THR A 54 3.58 -6.30 7.79
CA THR A 54 2.17 -6.58 7.48
C THR A 54 1.60 -7.69 8.38
N LEU A 55 2.37 -8.75 8.64
CA LEU A 55 1.95 -9.84 9.53
C LEU A 55 1.75 -9.33 10.97
N ILE A 56 2.69 -8.56 11.50
CA ILE A 56 2.57 -7.97 12.84
C ILE A 56 1.35 -7.04 12.90
N HIS A 57 1.21 -6.13 11.94
CA HIS A 57 0.08 -5.21 11.88
C HIS A 57 -1.25 -5.95 11.83
N THR A 58 -1.40 -6.94 10.94
CA THR A 58 -2.61 -7.74 10.81
C THR A 58 -2.94 -8.49 12.09
N THR A 59 -1.92 -9.06 12.74
CA THR A 59 -2.10 -9.74 14.03
C THR A 59 -2.62 -8.78 15.10
N LEU A 60 -2.05 -7.58 15.20
CA LEU A 60 -2.54 -6.55 16.14
C LEU A 60 -3.99 -6.13 15.83
N VAL A 61 -4.35 -6.00 14.56
CA VAL A 61 -5.71 -5.66 14.12
C VAL A 61 -6.70 -6.74 14.51
N VAL A 62 -6.38 -8.02 14.28
CA VAL A 62 -7.24 -9.17 14.60
C VAL A 62 -7.35 -9.38 16.11
N VAL A 63 -6.26 -9.21 16.86
CA VAL A 63 -6.23 -9.48 18.31
C VAL A 63 -6.96 -8.40 19.12
N GLY A 64 -7.09 -7.16 18.65
CA GLY A 64 -7.87 -6.18 19.42
C GLY A 64 -7.94 -4.75 18.91
N ILE A 65 -7.05 -4.29 18.03
CA ILE A 65 -7.10 -2.90 17.56
C ILE A 65 -8.40 -2.61 16.80
N SER A 66 -8.90 -3.57 16.02
CA SER A 66 -10.18 -3.42 15.31
C SER A 66 -11.36 -3.25 16.28
N ALA A 67 -11.40 -4.02 17.37
CA ALA A 67 -12.46 -3.93 18.38
C ALA A 67 -12.46 -2.58 19.11
N LEU A 68 -11.27 -2.04 19.45
CA LEU A 68 -11.14 -0.72 20.07
C LEU A 68 -11.65 0.41 19.16
N ILE A 69 -11.33 0.32 17.86
CA ILE A 69 -11.74 1.33 16.88
C ILE A 69 -13.27 1.28 16.67
N VAL A 70 -13.86 0.08 16.62
CA VAL A 70 -15.31 -0.09 16.44
C VAL A 70 -16.09 0.33 17.69
N ALA A 71 -15.52 0.15 18.88
CA ALA A 71 -16.17 0.56 20.14
C ALA A 71 -16.35 2.08 20.27
N SER A 72 -15.56 2.89 19.55
CA SER A 72 -15.63 4.36 19.61
C SER A 72 -15.92 4.97 18.23
N PRO A 73 -17.14 5.51 18.01
CA PRO A 73 -17.48 6.22 16.78
C PRO A 73 -16.54 7.41 16.49
N ALA A 74 -16.10 8.11 17.55
CA ALA A 74 -15.19 9.25 17.42
C ALA A 74 -13.79 8.81 16.97
N ALA A 75 -13.26 7.68 17.49
CA ALA A 75 -11.96 7.16 17.08
C ALA A 75 -11.97 6.70 15.62
N PHE A 76 -13.03 6.01 15.19
CA PHE A 76 -13.20 5.61 13.79
C PHE A 76 -13.32 6.81 12.85
N PHE A 77 -14.07 7.85 13.25
CA PHE A 77 -14.18 9.08 12.48
C PHE A 77 -12.84 9.82 12.37
N ALA A 78 -12.12 9.97 13.49
CA ALA A 78 -10.79 10.59 13.50
C ALA A 78 -9.82 9.84 12.59
N LEU A 79 -9.79 8.50 12.67
CA LEU A 79 -8.95 7.66 11.81
C LEU A 79 -9.28 7.84 10.32
N LYS A 80 -10.57 7.88 9.97
CA LYS A 80 -11.02 8.14 8.58
C LYS A 80 -10.57 9.52 8.09
N MET A 81 -10.80 10.55 8.89
CA MET A 81 -10.44 11.92 8.51
C MET A 81 -8.92 12.10 8.41
N PHE A 82 -8.17 11.51 9.32
CA PHE A 82 -6.71 11.52 9.27
C PHE A 82 -6.18 10.77 8.04
N GLY A 83 -6.71 9.57 7.76
CA GLY A 83 -6.36 8.80 6.57
C GLY A 83 -6.68 9.54 5.26
N ALA A 84 -7.86 10.16 5.17
CA ALA A 84 -8.24 10.98 4.02
C ALA A 84 -7.29 12.17 3.83
N GLY A 85 -6.96 12.89 4.92
CA GLY A 85 -5.99 13.98 4.89
C GLY A 85 -4.60 13.54 4.45
N TYR A 86 -4.14 12.38 4.94
CA TYR A 86 -2.86 11.80 4.53
C TYR A 86 -2.82 11.45 3.04
N LEU A 87 -3.91 10.89 2.50
CA LEU A 87 -4.00 10.60 1.05
C LEU A 87 -3.99 11.87 0.20
N VAL A 88 -4.70 12.93 0.63
CA VAL A 88 -4.65 14.23 -0.06
C VAL A 88 -3.23 14.80 -0.03
N PHE A 89 -2.54 14.71 1.10
CA PHE A 89 -1.14 15.12 1.22
C PHE A 89 -0.23 14.32 0.29
N LEU A 90 -0.37 12.99 0.22
CA LEU A 90 0.40 12.16 -0.70
C LEU A 90 0.09 12.49 -2.17
N ALA A 91 -1.17 12.73 -2.52
CA ALA A 91 -1.56 13.15 -3.87
C ALA A 91 -0.90 14.49 -4.25
N TRP A 92 -0.92 15.46 -3.34
CA TRP A 92 -0.22 16.73 -3.53
C TRP A 92 1.28 16.54 -3.69
N GLN A 93 1.90 15.69 -2.87
CA GLN A 93 3.33 15.40 -2.95
C GLN A 93 3.70 14.72 -4.27
N ALA A 94 2.88 13.79 -4.76
CA ALA A 94 3.10 13.11 -6.03
C ALA A 94 3.04 14.08 -7.23
N ILE A 95 2.13 15.05 -7.20
CA ILE A 95 2.02 16.08 -8.25
C ILE A 95 3.19 17.06 -8.19
N THR A 96 3.64 17.46 -7.00
CA THR A 96 4.66 18.51 -6.82
C THR A 96 6.10 18.03 -6.91
N LYS A 97 6.41 16.85 -6.36
CA LYS A 97 7.78 16.30 -6.31
C LYS A 97 8.03 15.20 -7.34
N GLY A 98 7.00 14.80 -8.09
CA GLY A 98 7.05 13.65 -9.00
C GLY A 98 6.93 12.31 -8.26
N SER A 99 6.77 11.24 -9.04
CA SER A 99 6.69 9.87 -8.51
C SER A 99 8.04 9.44 -7.93
N ALA A 100 8.02 8.67 -6.83
CA ALA A 100 9.20 8.05 -6.22
C ALA A 100 9.92 7.03 -7.15
N PHE A 101 9.41 6.83 -8.37
CA PHE A 101 10.04 6.07 -9.43
C PHE A 101 11.20 6.87 -10.02
N SER A 102 12.28 7.01 -9.25
CA SER A 102 13.57 7.49 -9.75
C SER A 102 14.54 6.31 -9.72
N PRO A 103 14.62 5.51 -10.79
CA PRO A 103 15.66 4.49 -10.90
C PRO A 103 16.99 5.23 -11.02
N GLU A 104 17.74 5.31 -9.91
CA GLU A 104 19.10 5.83 -9.96
C GLU A 104 19.93 4.91 -10.85
N LYS A 105 20.24 5.42 -12.06
CA LYS A 105 21.05 4.74 -13.07
C LYS A 105 22.43 4.59 -12.48
N LYS A 106 22.73 3.39 -11.97
CA LYS A 106 24.10 3.02 -11.60
C LYS A 106 24.96 3.17 -12.85
N SER A 107 25.76 4.23 -12.92
CA SER A 107 26.85 4.38 -13.87
C SER A 107 27.73 3.15 -13.74
N GLY A 108 27.83 2.36 -14.81
CA GLY A 108 28.65 1.16 -14.83
C GLY A 108 30.11 1.51 -14.50
N PRO A 109 30.86 0.60 -13.85
CA PRO A 109 32.30 0.72 -13.82
C PRO A 109 32.83 0.40 -15.21
N GLU A 110 33.75 1.26 -15.68
CA GLU A 110 34.75 0.88 -16.69
C GLU A 110 35.60 -0.31 -16.22
#